data_AF-G7QC03-F1
#
_entry.id   AF-G7QC03-F1
#
_cell.length_a   1.000
_cell.length_b   1.000
_cell.length_c   1.000
_cell.angle_alpha   90.00
_cell.angle_beta   90.00
_cell.angle_gamma   90.00
#
_symmetry.space_group_name_H-M   'P 1'
#
loop_
_entity.id
_entity.type
_entity.pdbx_description
1 polymer ?
#
loop_
_entity_poly.entity_id
_entity_poly.type
_entity_poly.pdbx_seq_one_letter_code
_entity_poly.pdbx_strand_id
1 'polypeptide(L)'
;MNSITWGTTPWGQPVPLHAAWHLLWWALALGFGILVVHAVWKALQKPGPAAPPAPPALAACVPARVPRHSLPARLFHWFMAACMLTLLLSAFLPKAGVLFPWVGVHYAAGLLLIFAIAFHIVHAVFFMDFRSIWPTGADLAGFGQGEDAPVAARPGKYPLANKLYHLAIVVVGLTMVVTGGLMLSRIRTPFFTRNPYLFGDAAWGGIYLLHGLAGISLVALVIVHIYFAARPDEQPIARAMVTGSMDREFVLTHHDPAKWGCEPAETK
;
A
#
# COMPACT_ATOMS: atom_id res chain seq x y z
N MET A 1 -9.89 21.75 17.10
CA MET A 1 -9.80 22.12 15.67
C MET A 1 -10.74 21.22 14.90
N ASN A 2 -11.56 21.75 13.98
CA ASN A 2 -12.55 20.93 13.25
C ASN A 2 -11.89 20.12 12.13
N SER A 3 -12.02 18.80 12.15
CA SER A 3 -11.45 17.90 11.13
C SER A 3 -12.10 18.04 9.74
N ILE A 4 -13.27 18.66 9.68
CA ILE A 4 -14.05 18.88 8.47
C ILE A 4 -14.18 20.39 8.25
N THR A 5 -13.95 20.84 7.02
CA THR A 5 -14.33 22.18 6.59
C THR A 5 -15.79 22.16 6.17
N TRP A 6 -16.60 23.03 6.78
CA TRP A 6 -18.04 23.13 6.53
C TRP A 6 -18.36 24.39 5.71
N GLY A 7 -19.41 24.30 4.91
CA GLY A 7 -20.06 25.41 4.22
C GLY A 7 -21.56 25.38 4.46
N THR A 8 -22.28 26.28 3.79
CA THR A 8 -23.74 26.38 3.87
C THR A 8 -24.36 26.37 2.49
N THR A 9 -25.48 25.66 2.32
CA THR A 9 -26.30 25.73 1.10
C THR A 9 -26.97 27.11 0.99
N PRO A 10 -27.57 27.46 -0.17
CA PRO A 10 -28.37 28.68 -0.29
C PRO A 10 -29.55 28.78 0.70
N TRP A 11 -29.96 27.65 1.30
CA TRP A 11 -31.02 27.57 2.31
C TRP A 11 -30.49 27.52 3.75
N GLY A 12 -29.20 27.79 3.95
CA GLY A 12 -28.58 27.83 5.29
C GLY A 12 -28.28 26.47 5.92
N GLN A 13 -28.39 25.38 5.16
CA GLN A 13 -28.10 24.03 5.69
C GLN A 13 -26.58 23.78 5.69
N PRO A 14 -26.00 23.24 6.77
CA PRO A 14 -24.58 22.94 6.82
C PRO A 14 -24.24 21.75 5.92
N VAL A 15 -23.19 21.89 5.11
CA VAL A 15 -22.68 20.83 4.23
C VAL A 15 -21.17 20.70 4.35
N PRO A 16 -20.62 19.47 4.36
CA PRO A 16 -19.17 19.30 4.34
C PRO A 16 -18.61 19.81 3.00
N LEU A 17 -17.43 20.41 3.02
CA LEU A 17 -16.74 20.87 1.80
C LEU A 17 -15.56 19.96 1.46
N HIS A 18 -14.67 19.73 2.43
CA HIS A 18 -13.51 18.85 2.29
C HIS A 18 -12.88 18.55 3.66
N ALA A 19 -11.95 17.60 3.68
CA ALA A 19 -11.08 17.36 4.82
C ALA A 19 -10.28 18.64 5.17
N ALA A 20 -10.10 18.92 6.45
CA ALA A 20 -9.36 20.11 6.88
C ALA A 20 -7.86 19.98 6.58
N TRP A 21 -7.23 21.06 6.10
CA TRP A 21 -5.82 21.05 5.67
C TRP A 21 -4.84 20.56 6.74
N HIS A 22 -5.08 20.92 8.01
CA HIS A 22 -4.21 20.54 9.11
C HIS A 22 -4.18 19.03 9.38
N LEU A 23 -5.14 18.26 8.87
CA LEU A 23 -5.10 16.80 8.93
C LEU A 23 -3.90 16.21 8.16
N LEU A 24 -3.35 16.92 7.17
CA LEU A 24 -2.09 16.52 6.54
C LEU A 24 -0.95 16.49 7.56
N TRP A 25 -0.83 17.52 8.41
CA TRP A 25 0.20 17.56 9.45
C TRP A 25 0.05 16.41 10.45
N TRP A 26 -1.20 16.07 10.81
CA TRP A 26 -1.48 14.91 11.65
C TRP A 26 -1.09 13.60 10.97
N ALA A 27 -1.34 13.45 9.67
CA ALA A 27 -0.94 12.26 8.93
C ALA A 27 0.59 12.13 8.79
N LEU A 28 1.29 13.25 8.56
CA LEU A 28 2.75 13.29 8.58
C LEU A 28 3.31 12.94 9.96
N ALA A 29 2.74 13.52 11.02
CA ALA A 29 3.13 13.23 12.40
C ALA A 29 2.86 11.76 12.77
N LEU A 30 1.73 11.19 12.32
CA LEU A 30 1.40 9.79 12.52
C LEU A 30 2.37 8.87 11.78
N GLY A 31 2.62 9.13 10.49
CA GLY A 31 3.59 8.38 9.69
C GLY A 31 4.98 8.40 10.35
N PHE A 32 5.47 9.58 10.70
CA PHE A 32 6.76 9.73 11.39
C PHE A 32 6.75 9.09 12.79
N GLY A 33 5.65 9.19 13.54
CA GLY A 33 5.50 8.56 14.85
C GLY A 33 5.61 7.04 14.76
N ILE A 34 4.99 6.41 13.75
CA ILE A 34 5.13 4.97 13.49
C ILE A 34 6.59 4.61 13.25
N LEU A 35 7.31 5.42 12.46
CA LEU A 35 8.73 5.24 12.19
C LEU A 35 9.57 5.28 13.48
N VAL A 36 9.34 6.29 14.33
CA VAL A 36 10.06 6.46 15.60
C VAL A 36 9.77 5.30 16.54
N VAL A 37 8.49 4.95 16.75
CA VAL A 37 8.10 3.82 17.60
C VAL A 37 8.71 2.53 17.11
N HIS A 38 8.66 2.27 15.80
CA HIS A 38 9.27 1.09 15.20
C HIS A 38 10.79 1.06 15.40
N ALA A 39 11.49 2.19 15.17
CA ALA A 39 12.93 2.29 15.34
C ALA A 39 13.36 2.06 16.80
N VAL A 40 12.65 2.66 17.77
CA VAL A 40 12.89 2.45 19.20
C VAL A 40 12.63 0.99 19.58
N TRP A 41 11.51 0.42 19.13
CA TRP A 41 11.19 -0.99 19.40
C TRP A 41 12.26 -1.94 18.87
N LYS A 42 12.77 -1.73 17.65
CA LYS A 42 13.89 -2.51 17.10
C LYS A 42 15.19 -2.29 17.87
N ALA A 43 15.50 -1.06 18.29
CA ALA A 43 16.70 -0.76 19.07
C ALA A 43 16.67 -1.38 20.49
N LEU A 44 15.48 -1.58 21.05
CA LEU A 44 15.27 -2.22 22.35
C LEU A 44 15.22 -3.76 22.27
N GLN A 45 15.05 -4.33 21.08
CA GLN A 45 15.12 -5.78 20.90
C GLN A 45 16.56 -6.26 21.13
N LYS A 46 16.72 -7.20 22.05
CA LYS A 46 17.99 -7.91 22.22
C LYS A 46 18.10 -8.99 21.15
N PRO A 47 19.30 -9.24 20.60
CA PRO A 47 19.50 -10.40 19.74
C PRO A 47 19.13 -11.65 20.54
N GLY A 48 18.20 -12.45 20.04
CA GLY A 48 17.95 -13.75 20.63
C GLY A 48 18.91 -14.80 20.06
N PRO A 49 18.73 -16.06 20.47
CA PRO A 49 19.56 -17.16 19.99
C PRO A 49 19.37 -17.36 18.49
N ALA A 50 20.47 -17.66 17.80
CA ALA A 50 20.44 -17.89 16.36
C ALA A 50 19.30 -18.85 15.95
N ALA A 51 18.49 -18.40 15.01
CA ALA A 51 17.34 -19.16 14.55
C ALA A 51 17.78 -20.53 14.02
N PRO A 52 17.00 -21.60 14.28
CA PRO A 52 17.33 -22.92 13.77
C PRO A 52 17.37 -22.89 12.24
N PRO A 53 18.38 -23.53 11.61
CA PRO A 53 18.49 -23.59 10.17
C PRO A 53 17.30 -24.36 9.58
N ALA A 54 16.94 -24.03 8.35
CA ALA A 54 15.96 -24.81 7.60
C ALA A 54 16.44 -26.28 7.47
N PRO A 55 15.53 -27.27 7.57
CA PRO A 55 15.88 -28.66 7.33
C PRO A 55 16.59 -28.84 5.98
N PRO A 56 17.63 -29.70 5.86
CA PRO A 56 18.40 -29.84 4.63
C PRO A 56 17.56 -30.16 3.39
N ALA A 57 16.50 -30.96 3.55
CA ALA A 57 15.57 -31.28 2.48
C ALA A 57 14.81 -30.03 1.95
N LEU A 58 14.38 -29.13 2.84
CA LEU A 58 13.75 -27.86 2.46
C LEU A 58 14.76 -26.89 1.87
N ALA A 59 15.99 -26.84 2.39
CA ALA A 59 17.05 -26.01 1.83
C ALA A 59 17.45 -26.44 0.41
N ALA A 60 17.37 -27.74 0.11
CA ALA A 60 17.71 -28.30 -1.20
C ALA A 60 16.73 -27.90 -2.31
N CYS A 61 15.43 -27.71 -2.01
CA CYS A 61 14.43 -27.33 -3.01
C CYS A 61 14.46 -25.82 -3.35
N VAL A 62 15.13 -24.98 -2.54
CA VAL A 62 15.23 -23.53 -2.81
C VAL A 62 16.38 -23.28 -3.79
N PRO A 63 16.20 -22.59 -4.94
CA PRO A 63 17.30 -22.27 -5.86
C PRO A 63 18.24 -21.20 -5.29
N ALA A 64 19.44 -21.05 -5.86
CA ALA A 64 20.42 -20.04 -5.41
C ALA A 64 19.87 -18.60 -5.49
N ARG A 65 19.10 -18.32 -6.55
CA ARG A 65 18.34 -17.08 -6.75
C ARG A 65 16.86 -17.42 -6.84
N VAL A 66 16.09 -16.95 -5.86
CA VAL A 66 14.65 -17.21 -5.77
C VAL A 66 13.89 -16.13 -6.54
N PRO A 67 13.13 -16.47 -7.59
CA PRO A 67 12.30 -15.51 -8.31
C PRO A 67 11.15 -15.03 -7.40
N ARG A 68 11.08 -13.73 -7.15
CA ARG A 68 10.02 -13.12 -6.31
C ARG A 68 8.96 -12.41 -7.14
N HIS A 69 9.40 -11.62 -8.11
CA HIS A 69 8.55 -10.77 -8.96
C HIS A 69 8.95 -10.92 -10.43
N SER A 70 7.99 -11.28 -11.28
CA SER A 70 8.17 -11.29 -12.74
C SER A 70 8.38 -9.87 -13.28
N LEU A 71 9.02 -9.72 -14.43
CA LEU A 71 9.23 -8.39 -15.04
C LEU A 71 7.92 -7.61 -15.23
N PRO A 72 6.82 -8.20 -15.76
CA PRO A 72 5.54 -7.50 -15.86
C PRO A 72 5.02 -7.00 -14.51
N ALA A 73 5.11 -7.81 -13.44
CA ALA A 73 4.69 -7.39 -12.11
C ALA A 73 5.50 -6.19 -11.59
N ARG A 74 6.81 -6.14 -11.92
CA ARG A 74 7.67 -5.01 -11.53
C ARG A 74 7.31 -3.73 -12.26
N LEU A 75 7.19 -3.80 -13.58
CA LEU A 75 6.79 -2.65 -14.40
C LEU A 75 5.42 -2.12 -13.97
N PHE A 76 4.48 -3.02 -13.71
CA PHE A 76 3.14 -2.67 -13.24
C PHE A 76 3.15 -1.95 -11.89
N HIS A 77 3.92 -2.44 -10.92
CA HIS A 77 4.11 -1.76 -9.64
C HIS A 77 4.68 -0.34 -9.83
N TRP A 78 5.77 -0.20 -10.58
CA TRP A 78 6.41 1.11 -10.79
C TRP A 78 5.52 2.10 -11.56
N PHE A 79 4.70 1.60 -12.49
CA PHE A 79 3.68 2.39 -13.16
C PHE A 79 2.62 2.91 -12.17
N MET A 80 2.08 2.04 -11.31
CA MET A 80 1.13 2.44 -10.27
C MET A 80 1.77 3.43 -9.29
N ALA A 81 3.02 3.21 -8.89
CA ALA A 81 3.76 4.11 -8.01
C ALA A 81 3.94 5.50 -8.64
N ALA A 82 4.29 5.58 -9.92
CA ALA A 82 4.41 6.85 -10.64
C ALA A 82 3.07 7.60 -10.69
N CYS A 83 1.96 6.90 -10.95
CA CYS A 83 0.62 7.50 -10.93
C CYS A 83 0.26 7.99 -9.52
N MET A 84 0.51 7.18 -8.49
CA MET A 84 0.25 7.54 -7.09
C MET A 84 1.03 8.78 -6.65
N LEU A 85 2.34 8.83 -6.92
CA LEU A 85 3.16 9.99 -6.58
C LEU A 85 2.71 11.24 -7.33
N THR A 86 2.35 11.11 -8.61
CA THR A 86 1.79 12.21 -9.41
C THR A 86 0.50 12.74 -8.80
N LEU A 87 -0.40 11.86 -8.37
CA LEU A 87 -1.67 12.23 -7.72
C LEU A 87 -1.44 12.96 -6.39
N LEU A 88 -0.54 12.45 -5.54
CA LEU A 88 -0.20 13.09 -4.27
C LEU A 88 0.42 14.47 -4.52
N LEU A 89 1.43 14.57 -5.38
CA LEU A 89 2.09 15.85 -5.68
C LEU A 89 1.09 16.86 -6.27
N SER A 90 0.28 16.45 -7.23
CA SER A 90 -0.72 17.34 -7.86
C SER A 90 -1.86 17.76 -6.93
N ALA A 91 -2.22 16.94 -5.93
CA ALA A 91 -3.22 17.31 -4.92
C ALA A 91 -2.65 18.27 -3.85
N PHE A 92 -1.41 18.03 -3.41
CA PHE A 92 -0.87 18.67 -2.21
C PHE A 92 0.06 19.87 -2.51
N LEU A 93 0.82 19.89 -3.61
CA LEU A 93 1.70 21.01 -3.95
C LEU A 93 0.95 22.35 -4.13
N PRO A 94 -0.23 22.40 -4.79
CA PRO A 94 -1.00 23.65 -4.89
C PRO A 94 -1.46 24.18 -3.54
N LYS A 95 -1.77 23.28 -2.59
CA LYS A 95 -2.14 23.66 -1.21
C LYS A 95 -0.95 24.18 -0.41
N ALA A 96 0.27 23.80 -0.78
CA ALA A 96 1.52 24.32 -0.23
C ALA A 96 2.02 25.61 -0.93
N GLY A 97 1.26 26.16 -1.88
CA GLY A 97 1.58 27.41 -2.58
C GLY A 97 2.32 27.25 -3.91
N VAL A 98 2.59 26.03 -4.37
CA VAL A 98 3.20 25.78 -5.68
C VAL A 98 2.12 25.76 -6.75
N LEU A 99 2.03 26.83 -7.54
CA LEU A 99 0.97 27.03 -8.53
C LEU A 99 1.37 26.47 -9.90
N PHE A 100 0.56 25.56 -10.44
CA PHE A 100 0.69 25.00 -11.79
C PHE A 100 -0.67 24.43 -12.25
N PRO A 101 -0.89 24.11 -13.54
CA PRO A 101 -2.15 23.56 -14.04
C PRO A 101 -2.34 22.07 -13.63
N TRP A 102 -2.42 21.83 -12.32
CA TRP A 102 -2.39 20.50 -11.69
C TRP A 102 -3.58 19.62 -12.06
N VAL A 103 -4.77 20.20 -12.30
CA VAL A 103 -6.02 19.45 -12.53
C VAL A 103 -5.86 18.49 -13.71
N GLY A 104 -5.26 18.95 -14.81
CA GLY A 104 -5.04 18.13 -16.01
C GLY A 104 -4.22 16.88 -15.74
N VAL A 105 -3.08 17.07 -15.07
CA VAL A 105 -2.17 15.99 -14.70
C VAL A 105 -2.81 15.06 -13.65
N HIS A 106 -3.55 15.63 -12.70
CA HIS A 106 -4.20 14.88 -11.63
C HIS A 106 -5.24 13.90 -12.16
N TYR A 107 -6.21 14.37 -12.96
CA TYR A 107 -7.25 13.44 -13.46
C TYR A 107 -6.68 12.43 -14.46
N ALA A 108 -5.65 12.80 -15.24
CA ALA A 108 -5.00 11.88 -16.17
C ALA A 108 -4.29 10.73 -15.42
N ALA A 109 -3.49 11.05 -14.41
CA ALA A 109 -2.87 10.05 -13.53
C ALA A 109 -3.94 9.23 -12.76
N GLY A 110 -5.04 9.88 -12.37
CA GLY A 110 -6.18 9.24 -11.72
C GLY A 110 -6.83 8.17 -12.60
N LEU A 111 -7.12 8.50 -13.85
CA LEU A 111 -7.68 7.54 -14.83
C LEU A 111 -6.74 6.35 -15.03
N LEU A 112 -5.45 6.60 -15.25
CA LEU A 112 -4.44 5.55 -15.40
C LEU A 112 -4.39 4.64 -14.17
N LEU A 113 -4.42 5.20 -12.97
CA LEU A 113 -4.42 4.43 -11.73
C LEU A 113 -5.73 3.64 -11.54
N ILE A 114 -6.88 4.20 -11.89
CA ILE A 114 -8.18 3.50 -11.85
C ILE A 114 -8.14 2.27 -12.77
N PHE A 115 -7.69 2.42 -14.02
CA PHE A 115 -7.56 1.31 -14.94
C PHE A 115 -6.56 0.26 -14.45
N ALA A 116 -5.40 0.69 -13.92
CA ALA A 116 -4.43 -0.22 -13.32
C ALA A 116 -5.04 -1.00 -12.15
N ILE A 117 -5.72 -0.34 -11.22
CA ILE A 117 -6.36 -1.01 -10.06
C ILE A 117 -7.44 -1.98 -10.54
N ALA A 118 -8.27 -1.61 -11.51
CA ALA A 118 -9.28 -2.51 -12.08
C ALA A 118 -8.64 -3.77 -12.69
N PHE A 119 -7.59 -3.59 -13.50
CA PHE A 119 -6.80 -4.71 -14.03
C PHE A 119 -6.20 -5.55 -12.89
N HIS A 120 -5.62 -4.92 -11.87
CA HIS A 120 -5.02 -5.61 -10.73
C HIS A 120 -6.04 -6.47 -10.00
N ILE A 121 -7.24 -5.96 -9.75
CA ILE A 121 -8.32 -6.70 -9.09
C ILE A 121 -8.71 -7.94 -9.91
N VAL A 122 -8.96 -7.77 -11.21
CA VAL A 122 -9.32 -8.89 -12.10
C VAL A 122 -8.18 -9.92 -12.14
N HIS A 123 -6.95 -9.47 -12.36
CA HIS A 123 -5.79 -10.35 -12.40
C HIS A 123 -5.58 -11.09 -11.07
N ALA A 124 -5.74 -10.41 -9.94
CA ALA A 124 -5.57 -10.99 -8.62
C ALA A 124 -6.63 -12.05 -8.30
N VAL A 125 -7.90 -11.77 -8.62
CA VAL A 125 -9.03 -12.67 -8.31
C VAL A 125 -9.01 -13.92 -9.17
N PHE A 126 -8.69 -13.80 -10.46
CA PHE A 126 -8.85 -14.90 -11.41
C PHE A 126 -7.54 -15.61 -11.81
N PHE A 127 -6.38 -14.95 -11.67
CA PHE A 127 -5.11 -15.45 -12.22
C PHE A 127 -3.96 -15.54 -11.21
N MET A 128 -4.18 -15.11 -9.96
CA MET A 128 -3.19 -15.21 -8.89
C MET A 128 -3.77 -15.95 -7.68
N ASP A 129 -2.91 -16.30 -6.72
CA ASP A 129 -3.36 -16.79 -5.42
C ASP A 129 -3.91 -15.64 -4.56
N PHE A 130 -5.15 -15.25 -4.84
CA PHE A 130 -5.88 -14.19 -4.15
C PHE A 130 -5.91 -14.39 -2.64
N ARG A 131 -5.94 -15.63 -2.15
CA ARG A 131 -6.06 -15.92 -0.72
C ARG A 131 -4.77 -15.61 0.05
N SER A 132 -3.61 -15.77 -0.60
CA SER A 132 -2.30 -15.60 0.04
C SER A 132 -2.02 -14.22 0.64
N ILE A 133 -2.67 -13.17 0.14
CA ILE A 133 -2.42 -11.78 0.57
C ILE A 133 -3.27 -11.35 1.78
N TRP A 134 -4.27 -12.14 2.17
CA TRP A 134 -5.15 -11.79 3.28
C TRP A 134 -4.56 -12.27 4.62
N PRO A 135 -4.62 -11.44 5.68
CA PRO A 135 -4.21 -11.86 7.01
C PRO A 135 -5.00 -13.08 7.48
N THR A 136 -4.31 -14.05 8.05
CA THR A 136 -4.90 -15.26 8.64
C THR A 136 -4.62 -15.34 10.13
N GLY A 137 -5.35 -16.19 10.85
CA GLY A 137 -5.08 -16.44 12.28
C GLY A 137 -3.67 -16.96 12.54
N ALA A 138 -3.09 -17.73 11.62
CA ALA A 138 -1.72 -18.21 11.71
C ALA A 138 -0.70 -17.07 11.62
N ASP A 139 -0.95 -16.07 10.77
CA ASP A 139 -0.08 -14.89 10.67
C ASP A 139 -0.10 -14.07 11.97
N LEU A 140 -1.25 -13.99 12.64
CA LEU A 140 -1.41 -13.31 13.93
C LEU A 140 -0.75 -14.07 15.07
N ALA A 141 -0.87 -15.40 15.11
CA ALA A 141 -0.23 -16.23 16.13
C ALA A 141 1.31 -16.19 16.03
N GLY A 142 1.84 -16.01 14.82
CA GLY A 142 3.27 -15.80 14.55
C GLY A 142 3.78 -14.38 14.83
N PHE A 143 2.89 -13.43 15.15
CA PHE A 143 3.28 -12.03 15.31
C PHE A 143 4.18 -11.83 16.52
N GLY A 144 5.28 -11.09 16.33
CA GLY A 144 6.21 -10.74 17.41
C GLY A 144 7.21 -11.83 17.80
N GLN A 145 7.19 -13.02 17.17
CA GLN A 145 8.14 -14.10 17.46
C GLN A 145 9.58 -13.80 16.99
N GLY A 146 9.79 -12.72 16.22
CA GLY A 146 11.11 -12.27 15.80
C GLY A 146 11.77 -13.18 14.77
N GLU A 147 13.06 -12.92 14.50
CA GLU A 147 13.87 -13.68 13.55
C GLU A 147 14.29 -15.06 14.10
N ASP A 148 14.24 -15.23 15.43
CA ASP A 148 14.59 -16.48 16.13
C ASP A 148 13.46 -17.53 16.10
N ALA A 149 12.34 -17.18 15.45
CA ALA A 149 11.17 -18.04 15.35
C ALA A 149 11.52 -19.37 14.66
N PRO A 150 10.91 -20.49 15.10
CA PRO A 150 11.05 -21.77 14.40
C PRO A 150 10.59 -21.62 12.95
N VAL A 151 11.17 -22.40 12.03
CA VAL A 151 10.92 -22.29 10.58
C VAL A 151 9.41 -22.29 10.26
N ALA A 152 8.63 -23.16 10.91
CA ALA A 152 7.18 -23.25 10.74
C ALA A 152 6.40 -22.00 11.19
N ALA A 153 6.98 -21.14 12.02
CA ALA A 153 6.40 -19.86 12.43
C ALA A 153 6.79 -18.70 11.49
N ARG A 154 7.80 -18.88 10.63
CA ARG A 154 8.20 -17.86 9.64
C ARG A 154 7.12 -17.67 8.58
N PRO A 155 6.97 -16.46 8.02
CA PRO A 155 5.98 -16.20 6.99
C PRO A 155 6.34 -16.91 5.67
N GLY A 156 5.32 -17.15 4.84
CA GLY A 156 5.54 -17.48 3.42
C GLY A 156 5.98 -16.25 2.62
N LYS A 157 5.56 -16.13 1.36
CA LYS A 157 5.93 -15.00 0.48
C LYS A 157 5.67 -13.61 1.10
N TYR A 158 4.54 -13.45 1.80
CA TYR A 158 4.09 -12.19 2.37
C TYR A 158 4.01 -12.28 3.90
N PRO A 159 4.85 -11.54 4.65
CA PRO A 159 4.70 -11.37 6.08
C PRO A 159 3.40 -10.66 6.47
N LEU A 160 2.96 -10.81 7.73
CA LEU A 160 1.74 -10.18 8.25
C LEU A 160 1.68 -8.68 7.96
N ALA A 161 2.78 -7.95 8.17
CA ALA A 161 2.84 -6.51 7.93
C ALA A 161 2.48 -6.14 6.48
N ASN A 162 2.93 -6.93 5.50
CA ASN A 162 2.61 -6.71 4.09
C ASN A 162 1.13 -6.96 3.81
N LYS A 163 0.54 -7.98 4.43
CA LYS A 163 -0.88 -8.32 4.30
C LYS A 163 -1.77 -7.23 4.92
N LEU A 164 -1.40 -6.72 6.10
CA LEU A 164 -2.10 -5.61 6.75
C LEU A 164 -1.96 -4.31 5.96
N TYR A 165 -0.77 -4.02 5.42
CA TYR A 165 -0.57 -2.88 4.54
C TYR A 165 -1.43 -2.99 3.28
N HIS A 166 -1.47 -4.16 2.65
CA HIS A 166 -2.33 -4.41 1.50
C HIS A 166 -3.81 -4.20 1.84
N LEU A 167 -4.28 -4.73 2.97
CA LEU A 167 -5.66 -4.51 3.45
C LEU A 167 -5.98 -3.02 3.61
N ALA A 168 -5.07 -2.24 4.21
CA ALA A 168 -5.23 -0.80 4.34
C ALA A 168 -5.29 -0.10 2.98
N ILE A 169 -4.41 -0.48 2.05
CA ILE A 169 -4.40 0.05 0.68
C ILE A 169 -5.66 -0.34 -0.11
N VAL A 170 -6.23 -1.52 0.11
CA VAL A 170 -7.50 -1.91 -0.53
C VAL A 170 -8.62 -0.97 -0.08
N VAL A 171 -8.77 -0.73 1.22
CA VAL A 171 -9.83 0.15 1.75
C VAL A 171 -9.64 1.58 1.25
N VAL A 172 -8.44 2.14 1.41
CA VAL A 172 -8.16 3.54 1.05
C VAL A 172 -8.13 3.72 -0.47
N GLY A 173 -7.53 2.78 -1.20
CA GLY A 173 -7.44 2.79 -2.66
C GLY A 173 -8.80 2.64 -3.33
N LEU A 174 -9.67 1.74 -2.87
CA LEU A 174 -11.04 1.65 -3.40
C LEU A 174 -11.86 2.91 -3.08
N THR A 175 -11.71 3.48 -1.89
CA THR A 175 -12.32 4.78 -1.56
C THR A 175 -11.87 5.86 -2.55
N MET A 176 -10.57 5.91 -2.85
CA MET A 176 -9.98 6.86 -3.79
C MET A 176 -10.48 6.64 -5.23
N VAL A 177 -10.54 5.40 -5.70
CA VAL A 177 -11.04 5.02 -7.03
C VAL A 177 -12.51 5.44 -7.19
N VAL A 178 -13.36 5.10 -6.23
CA VAL A 178 -14.79 5.40 -6.30
C VAL A 178 -15.02 6.92 -6.24
N THR A 179 -14.47 7.60 -5.24
CA THR A 179 -14.67 9.05 -5.08
C THR A 179 -14.04 9.85 -6.22
N GLY A 180 -12.83 9.49 -6.65
CA GLY A 180 -12.14 10.11 -7.78
C GLY A 180 -12.87 9.90 -9.10
N GLY A 181 -13.38 8.68 -9.34
CA GLY A 181 -14.21 8.36 -10.49
C GLY A 181 -15.49 9.21 -10.55
N LEU A 182 -16.18 9.37 -9.42
CA LEU A 182 -17.35 10.27 -9.33
C LEU A 182 -16.98 11.74 -9.57
N MET A 183 -15.84 12.18 -9.04
CA MET A 183 -15.34 13.55 -9.22
C MET A 183 -14.95 13.89 -10.66
N LEU A 184 -14.72 12.90 -11.55
CA LEU A 184 -14.52 13.17 -12.98
C LEU A 184 -15.71 13.90 -13.62
N SER A 185 -16.93 13.67 -13.13
CA SER A 185 -18.13 14.40 -13.59
C SER A 185 -18.13 15.89 -13.24
N ARG A 186 -17.28 16.32 -12.30
CA ARG A 186 -17.16 17.73 -11.87
C ARG A 186 -16.28 18.57 -12.78
N ILE A 187 -15.57 17.95 -13.71
CA ILE A 187 -14.66 18.60 -14.65
C ILE A 187 -14.99 18.20 -16.09
N ARG A 188 -14.57 19.02 -17.05
CA ARG A 188 -14.61 18.63 -18.46
C ARG A 188 -13.33 17.87 -18.77
N THR A 189 -13.47 16.65 -19.27
CA THR A 189 -12.35 15.85 -19.80
C THR A 189 -12.58 15.59 -21.29
N PRO A 190 -11.59 15.06 -22.03
CA PRO A 190 -11.81 14.63 -23.41
C PRO A 190 -12.92 13.57 -23.55
N PHE A 191 -13.19 12.79 -22.49
CA PHE A 191 -14.14 11.68 -22.50
C PHE A 191 -15.51 12.03 -21.88
N PHE A 192 -15.58 13.04 -21.00
CA PHE A 192 -16.77 13.37 -20.23
C PHE A 192 -17.09 14.86 -20.23
N THR A 193 -18.37 15.17 -20.40
CA THR A 193 -18.91 16.52 -20.15
C THR A 193 -19.09 16.73 -18.66
N ARG A 194 -18.83 17.97 -18.20
CA ARG A 194 -19.01 18.36 -16.81
C ARG A 194 -20.51 18.36 -16.47
N ASN A 195 -20.91 17.56 -15.49
CA ASN A 195 -22.26 17.56 -14.90
C ASN A 195 -22.17 17.69 -13.36
N PRO A 196 -22.21 18.92 -12.82
CA PRO A 196 -22.12 19.13 -11.38
C PRO A 196 -23.40 18.76 -10.62
N TYR A 197 -24.51 18.51 -11.32
CA TYR A 197 -25.84 18.25 -10.75
C TYR A 197 -26.17 16.76 -10.58
N LEU A 198 -25.19 15.87 -10.78
CA LEU A 198 -25.37 14.43 -10.61
C LEU A 198 -25.79 14.05 -9.17
N PHE A 199 -25.32 14.80 -8.19
CA PHE A 199 -25.65 14.64 -6.77
C PHE A 199 -25.97 16.00 -6.14
N GLY A 200 -26.69 15.98 -5.00
CA GLY A 200 -26.91 17.18 -4.18
C GLY A 200 -25.66 17.61 -3.40
N ASP A 201 -25.70 18.83 -2.84
CA ASP A 201 -24.56 19.46 -2.17
C ASP A 201 -23.98 18.63 -1.03
N ALA A 202 -24.84 18.03 -0.19
CA ALA A 202 -24.40 17.20 0.93
C ALA A 202 -23.66 15.94 0.46
N ALA A 203 -24.15 15.28 -0.60
CA ALA A 203 -23.51 14.11 -1.18
C ALA A 203 -22.16 14.47 -1.82
N TRP A 204 -22.08 15.58 -2.54
CA TRP A 204 -20.80 16.10 -3.05
C TRP A 204 -19.81 16.40 -1.94
N GLY A 205 -20.28 17.04 -0.87
CA GLY A 205 -19.49 17.29 0.32
C GLY A 205 -18.91 16.02 0.93
N GLY A 206 -19.72 14.96 1.04
CA GLY A 206 -19.27 13.65 1.49
C GLY A 206 -18.20 13.04 0.57
N ILE A 207 -18.40 13.11 -0.75
CA ILE A 207 -17.43 12.61 -1.73
C ILE A 207 -16.08 13.34 -1.58
N TYR A 208 -16.07 14.67 -1.52
CA TYR A 208 -14.83 15.44 -1.35
C TYR A 208 -14.16 15.20 -0.01
N LEU A 209 -14.94 15.03 1.06
CA LEU A 209 -14.42 14.69 2.38
C LEU A 209 -13.74 13.32 2.34
N LEU A 210 -14.41 12.29 1.83
CA LEU A 210 -13.85 10.93 1.73
C LEU A 210 -12.62 10.88 0.83
N HIS A 211 -12.66 11.56 -0.32
CA HIS A 211 -11.52 11.65 -1.23
C HIS A 211 -10.32 12.32 -0.54
N GLY A 212 -10.56 13.44 0.17
CA GLY A 212 -9.54 14.14 0.94
C GLY A 212 -8.94 13.30 2.06
N LEU A 213 -9.78 12.61 2.85
CA LEU A 213 -9.34 11.71 3.92
C LEU A 213 -8.53 10.52 3.38
N ALA A 214 -8.97 9.94 2.25
CA ALA A 214 -8.24 8.87 1.58
C ALA A 214 -6.88 9.37 1.08
N GLY A 215 -6.83 10.56 0.47
CA GLY A 215 -5.59 11.17 -0.01
C GLY A 215 -4.59 11.44 1.12
N ILE A 216 -5.07 11.98 2.24
CA ILE A 216 -4.26 12.21 3.44
C ILE A 216 -3.75 10.88 4.03
N SER A 217 -4.59 9.85 4.05
CA SER A 217 -4.20 8.51 4.52
C SER A 217 -3.13 7.89 3.62
N LEU A 218 -3.23 8.08 2.30
CA LEU A 218 -2.22 7.60 1.35
C LEU A 218 -0.86 8.27 1.53
N VAL A 219 -0.79 9.53 1.96
CA VAL A 219 0.49 10.17 2.32
C VAL A 219 1.18 9.38 3.42
N ALA A 220 0.47 9.09 4.52
CA ALA A 220 1.05 8.32 5.63
C ALA A 220 1.43 6.89 5.20
N LEU A 221 0.57 6.21 4.45
CA LEU A 221 0.84 4.85 3.97
C LEU A 221 2.05 4.79 3.03
N VAL A 222 2.20 5.75 2.11
CA VAL A 222 3.36 5.82 1.22
C VAL A 222 4.65 6.06 1.99
N ILE A 223 4.64 6.94 3.00
CA ILE A 223 5.81 7.17 3.88
C ILE A 223 6.19 5.87 4.59
N VAL A 224 5.23 5.20 5.21
CA VAL A 224 5.44 3.92 5.90
C VAL A 224 6.00 2.87 4.93
N HIS A 225 5.42 2.75 3.74
CA HIS A 225 5.85 1.81 2.72
C HIS A 225 7.30 2.04 2.27
N ILE A 226 7.66 3.29 1.96
CA ILE A 226 9.02 3.66 1.55
C ILE A 226 10.00 3.41 2.68
N TYR A 227 9.64 3.78 3.92
CA TYR A 227 10.48 3.54 5.09
C TYR A 227 10.79 2.05 5.27
N PHE A 228 9.77 1.20 5.31
CA PHE A 228 9.98 -0.24 5.47
C PHE A 228 10.77 -0.83 4.30
N ALA A 229 10.55 -0.36 3.06
CA ALA A 229 11.35 -0.77 1.91
C ALA A 229 12.83 -0.34 1.99
N ALA A 230 13.12 0.79 2.64
CA ALA A 230 14.49 1.31 2.78
C ALA A 230 15.29 0.65 3.93
N ARG A 231 14.63 -0.11 4.82
CA ARG A 231 15.27 -0.73 5.98
C ARG A 231 16.31 -1.79 5.56
N PRO A 232 17.46 -1.89 6.24
CA PRO A 232 18.49 -2.89 5.95
C PRO A 232 17.95 -4.33 5.85
N ASP A 233 17.17 -4.76 6.84
CA ASP A 233 16.60 -6.11 6.92
C ASP A 233 15.66 -6.45 5.75
N GLU A 234 15.02 -5.42 5.15
CA GLU A 234 14.06 -5.56 4.06
C GLU A 234 14.67 -5.24 2.68
N GLN A 235 15.93 -4.78 2.63
CA GLN A 235 16.60 -4.41 1.38
C GLN A 235 16.59 -5.54 0.34
N PRO A 236 16.80 -6.82 0.68
CA PRO A 236 16.71 -7.89 -0.30
C PRO A 236 15.35 -7.96 -0.99
N ILE A 237 14.26 -7.71 -0.25
CA ILE A 237 12.89 -7.66 -0.78
C ILE A 237 12.71 -6.41 -1.66
N ALA A 238 13.16 -5.25 -1.21
CA ALA A 238 13.08 -4.01 -1.98
C ALA A 238 13.88 -4.08 -3.29
N ARG A 239 15.10 -4.64 -3.25
CA ARG A 239 15.92 -4.87 -4.43
C ARG A 239 15.25 -5.83 -5.40
N ALA A 240 14.55 -6.86 -4.91
CA ALA A 240 13.78 -7.77 -5.76
C ALA A 240 12.64 -7.06 -6.52
N MET A 241 12.17 -5.90 -6.06
CA MET A 241 11.22 -5.05 -6.78
C MET A 241 11.85 -4.36 -8.02
N VAL A 242 13.17 -4.40 -8.14
CA VAL A 242 13.93 -3.93 -9.30
C VAL A 242 14.50 -5.13 -10.09
N THR A 243 15.21 -6.04 -9.40
CA THR A 243 15.94 -7.16 -10.01
C THR A 243 15.09 -8.40 -10.27
N GLY A 244 13.98 -8.58 -9.54
CA GLY A 244 13.07 -9.72 -9.66
C GLY A 244 13.36 -10.91 -8.77
N SER A 245 14.51 -10.98 -8.11
CA SER A 245 14.93 -12.16 -7.33
C SER A 245 15.63 -11.80 -6.01
N MET A 246 15.65 -12.76 -5.09
CA MET A 246 16.38 -12.71 -3.81
C MET A 246 17.37 -13.86 -3.70
N ASP A 247 18.34 -13.72 -2.81
CA ASP A 247 19.29 -14.79 -2.50
C ASP A 247 18.64 -15.89 -1.65
N ARG A 248 19.07 -17.14 -1.90
CA ARG A 248 18.64 -18.33 -1.14
C ARG A 248 18.78 -18.13 0.37
N GLU A 249 19.92 -17.62 0.82
CA GLU A 249 20.23 -17.43 2.23
C GLU A 249 19.18 -16.55 2.91
N PHE A 250 18.84 -15.40 2.30
CA PHE A 250 17.81 -14.50 2.82
C PHE A 250 16.46 -15.22 2.97
N VAL A 251 16.08 -16.01 1.97
CA VAL A 251 14.82 -16.78 1.98
C VAL A 251 14.81 -17.81 3.09
N LEU A 252 15.88 -18.59 3.26
CA LEU A 252 15.96 -19.62 4.29
C LEU A 252 15.98 -19.02 5.70
N THR A 253 16.52 -17.81 5.87
CA THR A 253 16.55 -17.12 7.17
C THR A 253 15.19 -16.53 7.55
N HIS A 254 14.49 -15.86 6.61
CA HIS A 254 13.32 -15.03 6.94
C HIS A 254 11.97 -15.65 6.58
N HIS A 255 11.97 -16.68 5.75
CA HIS A 255 10.74 -17.26 5.22
C HIS A 255 10.70 -18.77 5.46
N ASP A 256 9.48 -19.31 5.47
CA ASP A 256 9.23 -20.74 5.41
C ASP A 256 9.11 -21.16 3.94
N PRO A 257 10.09 -21.90 3.37
CA PRO A 257 10.03 -22.33 1.98
C PRO A 257 8.83 -23.24 1.68
N ALA A 258 8.35 -24.01 2.65
CA ALA A 258 7.18 -24.87 2.46
C ALA A 258 5.93 -24.03 2.16
N LYS A 259 5.77 -22.90 2.87
CA LYS A 259 4.71 -21.91 2.61
C LYS A 259 4.91 -21.11 1.31
N TRP A 260 6.02 -21.34 0.61
CA TRP A 260 6.36 -20.72 -0.67
C TRP A 260 6.26 -21.69 -1.85
N GLY A 261 5.78 -22.93 -1.61
CA GLY A 261 5.63 -23.97 -2.63
C GLY A 261 6.91 -24.80 -2.87
N CYS A 262 7.87 -24.75 -1.94
CA CYS A 262 9.03 -25.62 -1.96
C CYS A 262 8.63 -26.98 -1.40
N GLU A 263 8.41 -27.96 -2.27
CA GLU A 263 8.18 -29.34 -1.87
C GLU A 263 9.52 -30.10 -1.86
N PRO A 264 9.98 -30.60 -0.69
CA PRO A 264 11.14 -31.46 -0.65
C PRO A 264 10.84 -32.74 -1.44
N ALA A 265 11.82 -33.24 -2.20
CA ALA A 265 11.66 -34.49 -2.93
C ALA A 265 11.27 -35.61 -1.93
N GLU A 266 10.17 -36.32 -2.20
CA GLU A 266 9.82 -37.51 -1.42
C GLU A 266 10.99 -38.48 -1.43
N THR A 267 11.53 -38.78 -0.25
CA THR A 267 12.42 -39.93 -0.08
C THR A 267 11.59 -41.18 -0.36
N LYS A 268 11.76 -41.74 -1.56
CA LYS A 268 11.33 -43.10 -1.88
C LYS A 268 12.06 -44.12 -1.01
#